data_AF-A0A940L307-F1
#
_entry.id   AF-A0A940L307-F1
#
_cell.length_a   1.000
_cell.length_b   1.000
_cell.length_c   1.000
_cell.angle_alpha   90.00
_cell.angle_beta   90.00
_cell.angle_gamma   90.00
#
_symmetry.space_group_name_H-M   'P 1'
#
loop_
_entity.id
_entity.type
_entity.pdbx_description
1 polymer ?
#
loop_
_entity_poly.entity_id
_entity_poly.type
_entity_poly.pdbx_seq_one_letter_code
_entity_poly.pdbx_strand_id
1 'polypeptide(L)'
;MAKKKTPPKATSQKNAVIKIGAEIWPLERDVLFRPDRMKYVRKLIKPEGCVFCNAAKKDASFETLCVYKTKHSMVVLNKFPYNSGHVLVLPRRHCGDMLKLSDAEFTDLQETIRKTMKGINKIYEPGGVNLGLNHGAVAGAGIPEHLHYHMIPRWSGDLNFFPLIAETKVLVESLEQTYEKFLEYFKKI
;
A
#
# COMPACT_ATOMS: atom_id res chain seq x y z
N MET A 1 50.80 35.12 -28.99
CA MET A 1 51.23 35.02 -27.57
C MET A 1 50.00 34.85 -26.69
N ALA A 2 49.71 33.62 -26.27
CA ALA A 2 48.50 33.28 -25.53
C ALA A 2 48.64 33.62 -24.03
N LYS A 3 47.69 34.39 -23.48
CA LYS A 3 47.59 34.74 -22.06
C LYS A 3 47.22 33.48 -21.24
N LYS A 4 48.15 32.95 -20.45
CA LYS A 4 47.89 31.91 -19.45
C LYS A 4 47.03 32.51 -18.32
N LYS A 5 45.77 32.09 -18.23
CA LYS A 5 44.92 32.29 -17.04
C LYS A 5 45.39 31.31 -15.97
N THR A 6 45.83 31.81 -14.82
CA THR A 6 46.04 31.02 -13.61
C THR A 6 44.69 30.59 -13.04
N PRO A 7 44.48 29.31 -12.68
CA PRO A 7 43.23 28.88 -12.04
C PRO A 7 43.16 29.38 -10.59
N PRO A 8 41.96 29.61 -10.03
CA PRO A 8 41.83 29.96 -8.62
C PRO A 8 42.24 28.78 -7.74
N LYS A 9 43.00 29.06 -6.67
CA LYS A 9 43.40 28.06 -5.67
C LYS A 9 42.14 27.45 -5.05
N ALA A 10 42.02 26.12 -5.14
CA ALA A 10 41.00 25.36 -4.44
C ALA A 10 41.18 25.55 -2.93
N THR A 11 40.23 26.24 -2.30
CA THR A 11 40.10 26.28 -0.84
C THR A 11 39.75 24.88 -0.37
N SER A 12 40.65 24.24 0.38
CA SER A 12 40.40 22.95 1.00
C SER A 12 39.21 23.10 1.96
N GLN A 13 38.06 22.51 1.60
CA GLN A 13 37.01 22.28 2.58
C GLN A 13 37.57 21.30 3.62
N LYS A 14 37.94 21.86 4.77
CA LYS A 14 38.29 21.06 5.95
C LYS A 14 37.05 20.23 6.28
N ASN A 15 37.20 18.90 6.27
CA ASN A 15 36.21 17.98 6.82
C ASN A 15 36.02 18.31 8.31
N ALA A 16 35.08 19.19 8.61
CA ALA A 16 34.62 19.41 9.97
C ALA A 16 33.78 18.18 10.34
N VAL A 17 34.41 17.22 11.02
CA VAL A 17 33.67 16.17 11.71
C VAL A 17 32.94 16.85 12.86
N ILE A 18 31.65 17.12 12.66
CA ILE A 18 30.78 17.69 13.69
C ILE A 18 30.63 16.61 14.77
N LYS A 19 31.15 16.88 15.98
CA LYS A 19 30.98 15.99 17.13
C LYS A 19 29.54 16.11 17.63
N ILE A 20 28.78 15.03 17.51
CA ILE A 20 27.43 14.92 18.07
C ILE A 20 27.57 14.93 19.60
N GLY A 21 26.85 15.82 20.28
CA GLY A 21 26.72 15.78 21.75
C GLY A 21 26.80 17.11 22.52
N ALA A 22 27.08 18.25 21.87
CA ALA A 22 27.08 19.54 22.56
C ALA A 22 26.07 20.56 22.00
N GLU A 23 25.82 20.56 20.68
CA GLU A 23 24.93 21.56 20.04
C GLU A 23 23.85 20.96 19.12
N ILE A 24 23.85 19.64 18.92
CA ILE A 24 22.85 18.93 18.12
C ILE A 24 22.24 17.85 19.00
N TRP A 25 21.05 18.13 19.54
CA TRP A 25 20.14 17.09 20.02
C TRP A 25 19.70 16.28 18.80
N PRO A 26 19.59 14.94 18.84
CA PRO A 26 18.97 14.21 17.75
C PRO A 26 17.57 14.80 17.58
N LEU A 27 17.36 15.54 16.47
CA LEU A 27 16.06 16.07 16.08
C LEU A 27 15.06 14.95 16.31
N GLU A 28 13.96 15.28 17.00
CA GLU A 28 12.86 14.36 17.24
C GLU A 28 12.65 13.55 15.96
N ARG A 29 12.84 12.22 16.06
CA ARG A 29 12.47 11.36 14.95
C ARG A 29 11.01 11.68 14.65
N ASP A 30 10.66 11.84 13.37
CA ASP A 30 9.26 11.88 12.97
C ASP A 30 8.64 10.53 13.31
N VAL A 31 8.14 10.41 14.54
CA VAL A 31 7.44 9.23 15.03
C VAL A 31 6.02 9.37 14.52
N LEU A 32 5.71 8.61 13.47
CA LEU A 32 4.34 8.51 12.96
C LEU A 32 3.49 7.72 13.96
N PHE A 33 2.86 8.42 14.89
CA PHE A 33 1.88 7.84 15.78
C PHE A 33 0.60 7.50 15.00
N ARG A 34 0.27 6.21 14.86
CA ARG A 34 -1.06 5.74 14.41
C ARG A 34 -1.83 5.07 15.55
N PRO A 35 -2.25 5.81 16.60
CA PRO A 35 -2.95 5.26 17.77
C PRO A 35 -4.27 4.54 17.40
N ASP A 36 -4.91 4.91 16.29
CA ASP A 36 -6.12 4.23 15.82
C ASP A 36 -5.88 2.81 15.29
N ARG A 37 -4.64 2.49 14.87
CA ARG A 37 -4.25 1.10 14.58
C ARG A 37 -4.39 0.26 15.84
N MET A 38 -4.06 0.80 17.01
CA MET A 38 -4.21 0.09 18.29
C MET A 38 -5.68 -0.22 18.58
N LYS A 39 -6.60 0.70 18.26
CA LYS A 39 -8.05 0.48 18.41
C LYS A 39 -8.56 -0.64 17.50
N TYR A 40 -8.05 -0.72 16.27
CA TYR A 40 -8.40 -1.79 15.32
C TYR A 40 -7.74 -3.14 15.68
N VAL A 41 -6.45 -3.13 16.01
CA VAL A 41 -5.66 -4.33 16.39
C VAL A 41 -6.18 -4.95 17.68
N ARG A 42 -6.57 -4.12 18.67
CA ARG A 42 -7.23 -4.59 19.90
C ARG A 42 -8.73 -4.88 19.71
N LYS A 43 -9.26 -4.77 18.48
CA LYS A 43 -10.69 -4.97 18.15
C LYS A 43 -11.66 -4.10 18.97
N LEU A 44 -11.19 -2.94 19.46
CA LEU A 44 -11.99 -1.98 20.23
C LEU A 44 -13.06 -1.30 19.35
N ILE A 45 -12.85 -1.27 18.03
CA ILE A 45 -13.86 -0.85 17.05
C ILE A 45 -14.19 -2.06 16.19
N LYS A 46 -15.35 -2.65 16.40
CA LYS A 46 -15.93 -3.62 15.47
C LYS A 46 -16.89 -2.87 14.55
N PRO A 47 -16.61 -2.76 13.24
CA PRO A 47 -17.61 -2.25 12.32
C PRO A 47 -18.85 -3.16 12.36
N GLU A 48 -20.04 -2.57 12.32
CA GLU A 48 -21.27 -3.34 12.16
C GLU A 48 -21.28 -3.98 10.77
N GLY A 49 -21.23 -5.32 10.76
CA GLY A 49 -21.18 -6.11 9.53
C GLY A 49 -19.81 -6.10 8.83
N CYS A 50 -19.82 -6.53 7.57
CA CYS A 50 -18.60 -6.63 6.77
C CYS A 50 -18.25 -5.30 6.10
N VAL A 51 -17.05 -4.78 6.35
CA VAL A 51 -16.55 -3.52 5.75
C VAL A 51 -16.56 -3.55 4.23
N PHE A 52 -16.29 -4.71 3.64
CA PHE A 52 -16.30 -4.89 2.19
C PHE A 52 -17.71 -4.86 1.62
N CYS A 53 -18.70 -5.46 2.30
CA CYS A 53 -20.10 -5.32 1.88
C CYS A 53 -20.57 -3.86 1.95
N ASN A 54 -20.15 -3.13 2.98
CA ASN A 54 -20.47 -1.70 3.11
C ASN A 54 -19.84 -0.89 1.97
N ALA A 55 -18.58 -1.16 1.62
CA ALA A 55 -17.92 -0.56 0.45
C ALA A 55 -18.58 -0.99 -0.88
N ALA A 56 -19.07 -2.22 -0.98
CA ALA A 56 -19.72 -2.74 -2.19
C ALA A 56 -21.07 -2.06 -2.48
N LYS A 57 -21.83 -1.68 -1.44
CA LYS A 57 -23.15 -1.02 -1.52
C LYS A 57 -23.08 0.46 -1.91
N LYS A 58 -22.05 1.18 -1.45
CA LYS A 58 -21.85 2.61 -1.76
C LYS A 58 -21.16 2.79 -3.10
N ASP A 59 -21.05 4.01 -3.62
CA ASP A 59 -20.24 4.28 -4.80
C ASP A 59 -18.73 4.19 -4.52
N ALA A 60 -17.95 4.02 -5.59
CA ALA A 60 -16.50 4.07 -5.52
C ALA A 60 -16.05 5.48 -5.10
N SER A 61 -15.41 5.60 -3.95
CA SER A 61 -14.99 6.86 -3.37
C SER A 61 -13.79 6.66 -2.45
N PHE A 62 -13.12 7.76 -2.09
CA PHE A 62 -12.02 7.69 -1.13
C PHE A 62 -12.50 7.20 0.25
N GLU A 63 -13.73 7.54 0.66
CA GLU A 63 -14.31 7.05 1.92
C GLU A 63 -14.48 5.53 1.97
N THR A 64 -14.85 4.93 0.84
CA THR A 64 -14.97 3.46 0.72
C THR A 64 -13.65 2.79 0.39
N LEU A 65 -12.61 3.58 0.09
CA LEU A 65 -11.33 3.16 -0.46
C LEU A 65 -11.43 2.36 -1.75
N CYS A 66 -12.62 2.34 -2.38
CA CYS A 66 -12.89 1.56 -3.58
C CYS A 66 -12.52 2.39 -4.80
N VAL A 67 -11.62 1.86 -5.63
CA VAL A 67 -11.10 2.55 -6.83
C VAL A 67 -11.70 2.00 -8.13
N TYR A 68 -12.23 0.77 -8.11
CA TYR A 68 -12.80 0.14 -9.30
C TYR A 68 -13.88 -0.89 -8.92
N LYS A 69 -14.91 -1.00 -9.76
CA LYS A 69 -15.99 -1.98 -9.61
C LYS A 69 -16.37 -2.58 -10.96
N THR A 70 -16.68 -3.85 -10.94
CA THR A 70 -17.32 -4.57 -12.03
C THR A 70 -18.68 -5.10 -11.56
N LYS A 71 -19.30 -5.98 -12.37
CA LYS A 71 -20.53 -6.66 -11.99
C LYS A 71 -20.33 -7.53 -10.74
N HIS A 72 -19.22 -8.29 -10.67
CA HIS A 72 -19.01 -9.27 -9.62
C HIS A 72 -17.84 -8.95 -8.67
N SER A 73 -16.96 -8.02 -9.00
CA SER A 73 -15.74 -7.75 -8.24
C SER A 73 -15.53 -6.26 -7.99
N MET A 74 -14.60 -5.96 -7.08
CA MET A 74 -14.15 -4.60 -6.81
C MET A 74 -12.69 -4.58 -6.35
N VAL A 75 -12.06 -3.42 -6.52
CA VAL A 75 -10.70 -3.13 -6.10
C VAL A 75 -10.75 -2.05 -5.02
N VAL A 76 -10.16 -2.35 -3.87
CA VAL A 76 -10.17 -1.50 -2.68
C VAL A 76 -8.74 -1.31 -2.20
N LEU A 77 -8.35 -0.10 -1.80
CA LEU A 77 -7.05 0.10 -1.17
C LEU A 77 -7.01 -0.56 0.20
N ASN A 78 -5.88 -1.16 0.55
CA ASN A 78 -5.72 -1.60 1.93
C ASN A 78 -5.45 -0.40 2.84
N LYS A 79 -6.34 -0.15 3.81
CA LYS A 79 -6.20 0.92 4.80
C LYS A 79 -4.91 0.81 5.63
N PHE A 80 -4.39 -0.41 5.78
CA PHE A 80 -3.15 -0.72 6.48
C PHE A 80 -2.18 -1.41 5.52
N PRO A 81 -1.61 -0.67 4.56
CA PRO A 81 -0.86 -1.26 3.46
C PRO A 81 0.51 -1.79 3.90
N TYR A 82 0.96 -2.88 3.29
CA TYR A 82 2.32 -3.40 3.52
C TYR A 82 3.34 -2.61 2.72
N ASN A 83 2.95 -2.04 1.58
CA ASN A 83 3.76 -1.17 0.77
C ASN A 83 2.86 -0.17 0.03
N SER A 84 3.43 0.91 -0.50
CA SER A 84 2.72 1.83 -1.38
C SER A 84 2.10 1.06 -2.56
N GLY A 85 0.85 1.36 -2.87
CA GLY A 85 0.09 0.62 -3.90
C GLY A 85 -0.50 -0.72 -3.47
N HIS A 86 -0.49 -1.08 -2.18
CA HIS A 86 -1.16 -2.30 -1.70
C HIS A 86 -2.68 -2.20 -1.84
N VAL A 87 -3.22 -3.02 -2.74
CA VAL A 87 -4.65 -3.11 -3.02
C VAL A 87 -5.20 -4.50 -2.73
N LEU A 88 -6.49 -4.54 -2.51
CA LEU A 88 -7.30 -5.74 -2.33
C LEU A 88 -8.22 -5.89 -3.54
N VAL A 89 -8.27 -7.09 -4.11
CA VAL A 89 -9.25 -7.44 -5.16
C VAL A 89 -10.17 -8.52 -4.60
N LEU A 90 -11.48 -8.28 -4.63
CA LEU A 90 -12.45 -9.14 -3.97
C LEU A 90 -13.79 -9.21 -4.70
N PRO A 91 -14.56 -10.32 -4.53
CA PRO A 91 -15.93 -10.37 -4.99
C PRO A 91 -16.79 -9.34 -4.25
N ARG A 92 -17.80 -8.80 -4.92
CA ARG A 92 -18.80 -7.90 -4.31
C ARG A 92 -19.78 -8.66 -3.42
N ARG A 93 -20.09 -9.91 -3.77
CA ARG A 93 -20.90 -10.80 -2.93
C ARG A 93 -20.10 -11.19 -1.68
N HIS A 94 -20.79 -11.24 -0.54
CA HIS A 94 -20.22 -11.75 0.70
C HIS A 94 -19.96 -13.25 0.58
N CYS A 95 -18.70 -13.63 0.43
CA CYS A 95 -18.29 -15.02 0.32
C CYS A 95 -16.83 -15.17 0.77
N GLY A 96 -16.61 -15.91 1.85
CA GLY A 96 -15.27 -16.18 2.38
C GLY A 96 -14.59 -17.39 1.75
N ASP A 97 -15.38 -18.25 1.11
CA ASP A 97 -14.91 -19.51 0.55
C ASP A 97 -14.85 -19.42 -0.98
N MET A 98 -13.63 -19.45 -1.52
CA MET A 98 -13.39 -19.45 -2.96
C MET A 98 -14.14 -20.57 -3.70
N LEU A 99 -14.34 -21.73 -3.08
CA LEU A 99 -15.01 -22.87 -3.70
C LEU A 99 -16.52 -22.65 -3.89
N LYS A 100 -17.08 -21.59 -3.30
CA LYS A 100 -18.49 -21.22 -3.40
C LYS A 100 -18.73 -20.04 -4.35
N LEU A 101 -17.71 -19.61 -5.08
CA LEU A 101 -17.88 -18.66 -6.17
C LEU A 101 -18.50 -19.38 -7.37
N SER A 102 -19.45 -18.72 -8.03
CA SER A 102 -19.89 -19.17 -9.35
C SER A 102 -18.78 -18.93 -10.39
N ASP A 103 -18.81 -19.66 -11.51
CA ASP A 103 -17.83 -19.50 -12.59
C ASP A 103 -17.77 -18.07 -13.13
N ALA A 104 -18.92 -17.39 -13.18
CA ALA A 104 -19.01 -15.99 -13.60
C ALA A 104 -18.32 -15.05 -12.61
N GLU A 105 -18.50 -15.27 -11.30
CA GLU A 105 -17.83 -14.48 -10.27
C GLU A 105 -16.33 -14.74 -10.24
N PHE A 106 -15.92 -16.01 -10.36
CA PHE A 106 -14.51 -16.39 -10.39
C PHE A 106 -13.82 -15.77 -11.60
N THR A 107 -14.43 -15.86 -12.79
CA THR A 107 -13.87 -15.30 -14.03
C THR A 107 -13.71 -13.79 -13.94
N ASP A 108 -14.77 -13.07 -13.54
CA ASP A 108 -14.71 -11.61 -13.38
C ASP A 108 -13.68 -11.19 -12.31
N LEU A 109 -13.52 -11.97 -11.24
CA LEU A 109 -12.52 -11.74 -10.22
C LEU A 109 -11.09 -11.89 -10.76
N GLN A 110 -10.80 -12.97 -11.49
CA GLN A 110 -9.49 -13.19 -12.10
C GLN A 110 -9.16 -12.13 -13.16
N GLU A 111 -10.15 -11.72 -13.96
CA GLU A 111 -9.97 -10.62 -14.91
C GLU A 111 -9.69 -9.30 -14.21
N THR A 112 -10.37 -9.03 -13.09
CA THR A 112 -10.12 -7.84 -12.28
C THR A 112 -8.72 -7.86 -11.68
N ILE A 113 -8.26 -9.01 -11.16
CA ILE A 113 -6.87 -9.19 -10.69
C ILE A 113 -5.88 -8.87 -11.82
N ARG A 114 -6.11 -9.39 -13.03
CA ARG A 114 -5.25 -9.14 -14.19
C ARG A 114 -5.21 -7.65 -14.57
N LYS A 115 -6.36 -6.95 -14.55
CA LYS A 115 -6.43 -5.50 -14.81
C LYS A 115 -5.68 -4.71 -13.73
N THR A 116 -5.88 -5.05 -12.46
CA THR A 116 -5.20 -4.41 -11.34
C THR A 116 -3.69 -4.63 -11.38
N MET A 117 -3.22 -5.83 -11.76
CA MET A 117 -1.78 -6.12 -11.94
C MET A 117 -1.15 -5.21 -13.00
N LYS A 118 -1.84 -5.02 -14.14
CA LYS A 118 -1.40 -4.09 -15.19
C LYS A 118 -1.36 -2.65 -14.68
N GLY A 119 -2.34 -2.25 -13.87
CA GLY A 119 -2.38 -0.94 -13.21
C GLY A 119 -1.19 -0.72 -12.29
N ILE A 120 -0.93 -1.68 -11.39
CA ILE A 120 0.23 -1.66 -10.49
C ILE A 120 1.52 -1.48 -11.30
N ASN A 121 1.73 -2.28 -12.34
CA ASN A 121 2.95 -2.20 -13.16
C ASN A 121 3.09 -0.84 -13.85
N LYS A 122 1.98 -0.26 -14.32
CA LYS A 122 2.00 1.06 -15.00
C LYS A 122 2.18 2.23 -14.05
N ILE A 123 1.68 2.14 -12.82
CA ILE A 123 1.72 3.23 -11.83
C ILE A 123 3.06 3.26 -11.09
N TYR A 124 3.59 2.09 -10.77
CA TYR A 124 4.65 1.92 -9.77
C TYR A 124 5.94 1.32 -10.32
N GLU A 125 5.90 0.69 -11.50
CA GLU A 125 7.06 -0.02 -12.10
C GLU A 125 7.84 -0.88 -11.07
N PRO A 126 7.16 -1.77 -10.32
CA PRO A 126 7.83 -2.54 -9.29
C PRO A 126 8.72 -3.63 -9.89
N GLY A 127 9.72 -4.07 -9.12
CA GLY A 127 10.53 -5.23 -9.48
C GLY A 127 9.78 -6.56 -9.39
N GLY A 128 8.62 -6.57 -8.73
CA GLY A 128 7.70 -7.70 -8.67
C GLY A 128 6.44 -7.39 -7.87
N VAL A 129 5.46 -8.29 -7.86
CA VAL A 129 4.22 -8.14 -7.08
C VAL A 129 3.94 -9.43 -6.34
N ASN A 130 3.73 -9.33 -5.01
CA ASN A 130 3.16 -10.44 -4.27
C ASN A 130 1.64 -10.44 -4.48
N LEU A 131 1.13 -11.53 -5.04
CA LEU A 131 -0.30 -11.81 -5.20
C LEU A 131 -0.64 -13.03 -4.35
N GLY A 132 -1.65 -12.91 -3.49
CA GLY A 132 -2.09 -14.04 -2.67
C GLY A 132 -3.34 -13.73 -1.86
N LEU A 133 -3.89 -14.75 -1.24
CA LEU A 133 -5.01 -14.62 -0.31
C LEU A 133 -4.76 -15.51 0.90
N ASN A 134 -5.41 -15.18 2.01
CA ASN A 134 -5.50 -16.07 3.15
C ASN A 134 -6.91 -16.68 3.15
N HIS A 135 -7.02 -18.00 2.96
CA HIS A 135 -8.32 -18.69 2.92
C HIS A 135 -8.65 -19.24 4.32
N GLY A 136 -9.61 -18.61 4.99
CA GLY A 136 -10.01 -18.94 6.36
C GLY A 136 -9.18 -18.26 7.46
N ALA A 137 -9.73 -18.25 8.67
CA ALA A 137 -9.15 -17.52 9.80
C ALA A 137 -7.76 -18.04 10.21
N VAL A 138 -7.56 -19.36 10.18
CA VAL A 138 -6.30 -20.02 10.56
C VAL A 138 -5.17 -19.72 9.56
N ALA A 139 -5.50 -19.48 8.28
CA ALA A 139 -4.54 -19.03 7.28
C ALA A 139 -4.14 -17.54 7.45
N GLY A 140 -4.69 -16.83 8.45
CA GLY A 140 -4.36 -15.44 8.73
C GLY A 140 -5.25 -14.42 8.01
N ALA A 141 -6.45 -14.81 7.58
CA ALA A 141 -7.41 -13.85 7.02
C ALA A 141 -7.93 -12.90 8.11
N GLY A 142 -7.73 -11.60 7.93
CA GLY A 142 -8.25 -10.59 8.86
C GLY A 142 -9.79 -10.50 8.86
N ILE A 143 -10.40 -10.83 7.73
CA ILE A 143 -11.85 -10.91 7.53
C ILE A 143 -12.14 -12.23 6.80
N PRO A 144 -12.21 -13.36 7.51
CA PRO A 144 -12.29 -14.69 6.90
C PRO A 144 -13.58 -14.93 6.11
N GLU A 145 -14.68 -14.29 6.51
CA GLU A 145 -16.00 -14.46 5.87
C GLU A 145 -16.13 -13.75 4.51
N HIS A 146 -15.11 -13.00 4.08
CA HIS A 146 -15.14 -12.30 2.78
C HIS A 146 -13.77 -12.36 2.12
N LEU A 147 -13.69 -13.13 1.03
CA LEU A 147 -12.49 -13.37 0.24
C LEU A 147 -11.87 -12.06 -0.25
N HIS A 148 -10.54 -11.94 -0.17
CA HIS A 148 -9.82 -10.81 -0.75
C HIS A 148 -8.39 -11.21 -1.11
N TYR A 149 -7.99 -10.88 -2.33
CA TYR A 149 -6.63 -11.05 -2.82
C TYR A 149 -5.82 -9.81 -2.49
N HIS A 150 -4.71 -10.00 -1.80
CA HIS A 150 -3.68 -9.01 -1.61
C HIS A 150 -2.82 -8.89 -2.85
N MET A 151 -2.62 -7.67 -3.34
CA MET A 151 -1.65 -7.35 -4.39
C MET A 151 -0.71 -6.28 -3.86
N ILE A 152 0.55 -6.66 -3.64
CA ILE A 152 1.55 -5.83 -2.95
C ILE A 152 2.73 -5.60 -3.89
N PRO A 153 2.92 -4.37 -4.42
CA PRO A 153 4.10 -4.03 -5.22
C PRO A 153 5.38 -4.13 -4.38
N ARG A 154 6.44 -4.69 -4.97
CA ARG A 154 7.74 -4.95 -4.33
C ARG A 154 8.89 -4.36 -5.11
N TRP A 155 9.89 -3.85 -4.39
CA TRP A 155 11.13 -3.35 -4.96
C TRP A 155 12.34 -3.97 -4.26
N SER A 156 13.47 -3.99 -4.95
CA SER A 156 14.73 -4.37 -4.31
C SER A 156 15.04 -3.41 -3.17
N GLY A 157 15.26 -3.96 -1.97
CA GLY A 157 15.55 -3.16 -0.76
C GLY A 157 14.35 -2.48 -0.12
N ASP A 158 13.10 -2.81 -0.50
CA ASP A 158 11.89 -2.24 0.12
C ASP A 158 11.65 -2.66 1.59
N LEU A 159 12.39 -3.69 2.04
CA LEU A 159 12.53 -4.07 3.43
C LEU A 159 13.93 -3.65 3.88
N ASN A 160 13.98 -2.67 4.78
CA ASN A 160 15.19 -2.31 5.50
C ASN A 160 15.10 -2.83 6.95
N PHE A 161 16.12 -2.55 7.77
CA PHE A 161 16.14 -3.02 9.17
C PHE A 161 15.10 -2.31 10.06
N PHE A 162 14.52 -1.19 9.60
CA PHE A 162 13.68 -0.31 10.42
C PHE A 162 12.42 -1.00 10.98
N PRO A 163 11.63 -1.77 10.21
CA PRO A 163 10.50 -2.53 10.75
C PRO A 163 10.89 -3.59 11.79
N LEU A 164 12.11 -4.13 11.73
CA LEU A 164 12.59 -5.14 12.67
C LEU A 164 12.98 -4.52 14.02
N ILE A 165 13.61 -3.35 14.01
CA ILE A 165 14.12 -2.71 15.24
C ILE A 165 13.12 -1.72 15.86
N ALA A 166 12.26 -1.11 15.05
CA ALA A 166 11.38 -0.02 15.48
C ALA A 166 9.89 -0.40 15.39
N GLU A 167 9.58 -1.64 14.99
CA GLU A 167 8.21 -2.14 14.77
C GLU A 167 7.35 -1.23 13.86
N THR A 168 8.03 -0.43 13.02
CA THR A 168 7.43 0.65 12.24
C THR A 168 7.84 0.52 10.79
N LYS A 169 6.88 0.61 9.88
CA LYS A 169 7.14 0.66 8.43
C LYS A 169 6.87 2.07 7.91
N VAL A 170 7.88 2.64 7.26
CA VAL A 170 7.76 3.91 6.55
C VAL A 170 7.17 3.63 5.17
N LEU A 171 6.16 4.40 4.79
CA LEU A 171 5.58 4.41 3.46
C LEU A 171 5.86 5.76 2.84
N VAL A 172 6.28 5.76 1.58
CA VAL A 172 6.69 6.96 0.85
C VAL A 172 5.51 7.70 0.21
N GLU A 173 4.30 7.14 0.29
CA GLU A 173 3.10 7.65 -0.36
C GLU A 173 1.90 7.56 0.60
N SER A 174 1.05 8.59 0.59
CA SER A 174 -0.19 8.61 1.35
C SER A 174 -1.29 7.77 0.68
N LEU A 175 -2.36 7.46 1.43
CA LEU A 175 -3.45 6.65 0.89
C LEU A 175 -4.26 7.41 -0.17
N GLU A 176 -4.37 8.73 -0.02
CA GLU A 176 -4.99 9.67 -0.95
C GLU A 176 -4.24 9.67 -2.28
N GLN A 177 -2.90 9.78 -2.24
CA GLN A 177 -2.06 9.74 -3.43
C GLN A 177 -2.18 8.39 -4.16
N THR A 178 -2.16 7.28 -3.41
CA THR A 178 -2.41 5.95 -3.98
C THR A 178 -3.79 5.88 -4.63
N TYR A 179 -4.83 6.41 -3.99
CA TYR A 179 -6.20 6.40 -4.49
C TYR A 179 -6.33 7.15 -5.81
N GLU A 180 -5.79 8.36 -5.89
CA GLU A 180 -5.82 9.18 -7.10
C GLU A 180 -5.14 8.50 -8.28
N LYS A 181 -3.96 7.91 -8.08
CA LYS A 181 -3.22 7.18 -9.12
C LYS A 181 -4.02 6.00 -9.68
N PHE A 182 -4.62 5.20 -8.81
CA PHE A 182 -5.46 4.09 -9.26
C PHE A 182 -6.75 4.57 -9.92
N LEU A 183 -7.40 5.59 -9.37
CA LEU A 183 -8.60 6.18 -9.96
C LEU A 183 -8.32 6.69 -11.38
N GLU A 184 -7.19 7.37 -11.58
CA GLU A 184 -6.77 7.84 -12.90
C GLU A 184 -6.51 6.68 -13.87
N TYR A 185 -5.86 5.61 -13.41
CA TYR A 185 -5.65 4.41 -14.21
C TYR A 185 -6.97 3.76 -14.64
N PHE A 186 -7.89 3.55 -13.70
CA PHE A 186 -9.15 2.87 -13.95
C PHE A 186 -10.14 3.71 -14.77
N LYS A 187 -10.00 5.04 -14.79
CA LYS A 187 -10.77 5.92 -15.70
C LYS A 187 -10.38 5.78 -17.18
N LYS A 188 -9.18 5.25 -17.48
CA LYS A 188 -8.62 5.15 -18.84
C LYS A 188 -8.89 3.80 -19.51
N ILE A 189 -9.52 2.86 -18.82
CA ILE A 189 -9.79 1.49 -19.30
C ILE A 189 -11.29 1.21 -19.33
#